data_AF-A0A5B9DGM0-F1
#
_entry.id   AF-A0A5B9DGM0-F1
#
_cell.length_a   1.000
_cell.length_b   1.000
_cell.length_c   1.000
_cell.angle_alpha   90.00
_cell.angle_beta   90.00
_cell.angle_gamma   90.00
#
_symmetry.space_group_name_H-M   'P 1'
#
loop_
_entity.id
_entity.type
_entity.pdbx_description
1 polymer ?
#
loop_
_entity_poly.entity_id
_entity_poly.type
_entity_poly.pdbx_seq_one_letter_code
_entity_poly.pdbx_strand_id
1 'polypeptide(L)'
;MPEENTGQKSISCPECGSKITPELVDLIMHGSNAYCENCGFPFTGIDSKKGDVKPLIKSDSKKQDTAEKKKLSKEEDQWLKWKTEFNRWKNTVKDEFTTQKKKWKAKSKQVVQKNREIIQKQRQKANELTQAQISKIKSPRVHVNIETVSSTDSEGSAKRTVLIEESPKKIADVEHGFNTALDVLIQLSPFYYAFIFIVTIISMITNSWSGVFYALGSIVIEGFVIRYDLKTIIPGEKQNKVDHVGIPMIIVGTFTLHSFGIGVFILARGILHLIQYILITKHQNPLHPALQDDDFGSTLWKREIYKSIIIVLKPLTLVYFFSAILTNIGNSLSGGSGSLGYLLYVIISGSVIVVMLNIKIFPLIKKDNIENFPEDKAIILIIVGALSLSYGMGVLLLILGIGYIDLRNSVKKLKKPLPTKIDIGKLRFHLVAKGKKGEDSEDVEGFSEQGRKQRKFDPNTGKPLDTITPISAPIQKSPPEQPIKKDEFSFYEKRIFTVLEPDVRRRLLDLQIEEDEKAEVAKSFIYLTYEKQLKYLDELERVNKRFDEDNLVMLRRIYALPISEKQHKFLAKQLDYLPEHNQEEFISFLENTVKSE
;
A
#
# COMPACT_ATOMS: atom_id res chain seq x y z
N MET A 1 -24.41 14.38 66.50
CA MET A 1 -25.11 14.62 65.23
C MET A 1 -25.73 13.30 64.82
N PRO A 2 -27.06 13.19 64.73
CA PRO A 2 -27.69 11.95 64.31
C PRO A 2 -27.45 11.76 62.80
N GLU A 3 -27.00 10.57 62.41
CA GLU A 3 -26.94 10.13 61.02
C GLU A 3 -28.36 10.08 60.47
N GLU A 4 -28.67 11.03 59.60
CA GLU A 4 -29.95 11.12 58.91
C GLU A 4 -29.99 9.95 57.90
N ASN A 5 -30.76 8.93 58.26
CA ASN A 5 -30.94 7.70 57.51
C ASN A 5 -31.78 8.02 56.25
N THR A 6 -31.17 8.67 55.26
CA THR A 6 -31.77 8.91 53.96
C THR A 6 -31.87 7.56 53.27
N GLY A 7 -33.07 6.97 53.27
CA GLY A 7 -33.38 5.72 52.59
C GLY A 7 -33.29 5.86 51.06
N GLN A 8 -32.08 6.11 50.55
CA GLN A 8 -31.80 6.30 49.14
C GLN A 8 -31.85 4.92 48.48
N LYS A 9 -32.84 4.72 47.60
CA LYS A 9 -33.05 3.46 46.89
C LYS A 9 -31.81 3.16 46.04
N SER A 10 -31.15 2.03 46.29
CA SER A 10 -30.03 1.57 45.47
C SER A 10 -30.53 1.11 44.10
N ILE A 11 -30.01 1.70 43.03
CA ILE A 11 -30.32 1.34 41.63
C ILE A 11 -29.20 0.47 41.09
N SER A 12 -29.55 -0.61 40.39
CA SER A 12 -28.59 -1.53 39.75
C SER A 12 -28.68 -1.44 38.22
N CYS A 13 -27.55 -1.62 37.54
CA CYS A 13 -27.47 -1.68 36.10
C CYS A 13 -28.24 -2.91 35.56
N PRO A 14 -29.13 -2.76 34.55
CA PRO A 14 -29.92 -3.86 34.01
C PRO A 14 -29.09 -4.87 33.19
N GLU A 15 -27.93 -4.46 32.63
CA GLU A 15 -27.07 -5.37 31.86
C GLU A 15 -26.12 -6.18 32.74
N CYS A 16 -25.40 -5.53 33.67
CA CYS A 16 -24.36 -6.21 34.45
C CYS A 16 -24.68 -6.37 35.93
N GLY A 17 -25.81 -5.85 36.42
CA GLY A 17 -26.23 -5.94 37.82
C GLY A 17 -25.41 -5.10 38.81
N SER A 18 -24.38 -4.37 38.37
CA SER A 18 -23.57 -3.53 39.25
C SER A 18 -24.40 -2.39 39.87
N LYS A 19 -24.15 -2.09 41.15
CA LYS A 19 -24.80 -0.96 41.84
C LYS A 19 -24.26 0.35 41.28
N ILE A 20 -25.16 1.26 40.95
CA ILE A 20 -24.82 2.58 40.44
C ILE A 20 -24.43 3.49 41.62
N THR A 21 -23.37 4.27 41.46
CA THR A 21 -22.90 5.24 42.46
C THR A 21 -23.97 6.32 42.70
N PRO A 22 -24.16 6.79 43.95
CA PRO A 22 -25.22 7.75 44.28
C PRO A 22 -25.12 9.06 43.49
N GLU A 23 -23.89 9.52 43.18
CA GLU A 23 -23.65 10.68 42.31
C GLU A 23 -24.25 10.48 40.90
N LEU A 24 -24.13 9.27 40.35
CA LEU A 24 -24.66 8.94 39.04
C LEU A 24 -26.18 8.72 39.10
N VAL A 25 -26.71 8.23 40.22
CA VAL A 25 -28.16 8.15 40.47
C VAL A 25 -28.79 9.54 40.43
N ASP A 26 -28.16 10.54 41.07
CA ASP A 26 -28.64 11.93 41.02
C ASP A 26 -28.64 12.48 39.60
N LEU A 27 -27.58 12.24 38.81
CA LEU A 27 -27.53 12.67 37.41
C LEU A 27 -28.65 12.03 36.56
N ILE A 28 -28.92 10.74 36.75
CA ILE A 28 -29.99 10.01 36.05
C ILE A 28 -31.37 10.55 36.47
N MET A 29 -31.56 10.88 37.75
CA MET A 29 -32.80 11.47 38.26
C MET A 29 -33.08 12.86 37.68
N HIS A 30 -32.04 13.62 37.34
CA HIS A 30 -32.15 14.91 36.65
C HIS A 30 -32.28 14.80 35.12
N GLY A 31 -32.46 13.59 34.58
CA GLY A 31 -32.67 13.36 33.15
C GLY A 31 -31.40 13.50 32.31
N SER A 32 -30.22 13.47 32.93
CA SER A 32 -28.94 13.48 32.21
C SER A 32 -28.62 12.10 31.65
N ASN A 33 -27.96 12.07 30.49
CA ASN A 33 -27.44 10.83 29.91
C ASN A 33 -26.23 10.37 30.73
N ALA A 34 -26.28 9.15 31.27
CA ALA A 34 -25.18 8.54 32.01
C ALA A 34 -24.83 7.16 31.43
N TYR A 35 -23.64 6.67 31.74
CA TYR A 35 -23.16 5.36 31.31
C TYR A 35 -22.79 4.53 32.55
N CYS A 36 -23.07 3.23 32.53
CA CYS A 36 -22.65 2.32 33.58
C CYS A 36 -21.12 2.26 33.64
N GLU A 37 -20.52 2.60 34.78
CA GLU A 37 -19.05 2.59 34.96
C GLU A 37 -18.43 1.20 34.73
N ASN A 38 -19.18 0.13 35.00
CA ASN A 38 -18.69 -1.24 34.86
C ASN A 38 -18.80 -1.81 33.42
N CYS A 39 -19.86 -1.50 32.66
CA CYS A 39 -20.11 -2.14 31.34
C CYS A 39 -20.35 -1.16 30.18
N GLY A 40 -20.38 0.14 30.43
CA GLY A 40 -20.60 1.17 29.40
C GLY A 40 -22.03 1.28 28.88
N PHE A 41 -23.01 0.62 29.51
CA PHE A 41 -24.41 0.69 29.06
C PHE A 41 -25.00 2.10 29.25
N PRO A 42 -25.61 2.71 28.22
CA PRO A 42 -26.19 4.06 28.29
C PRO A 42 -27.60 4.08 28.88
N PHE A 43 -27.86 5.09 29.74
CA PHE A 43 -29.14 5.33 30.40
C PHE A 43 -29.77 6.65 29.96
N THR A 44 -31.11 6.69 29.88
CA THR A 44 -31.91 7.92 29.73
C THR A 44 -32.99 7.99 30.79
N GLY A 45 -32.63 8.50 31.96
CA GLY A 45 -33.56 8.70 33.07
C GLY A 45 -34.10 7.42 33.70
N ILE A 46 -34.86 7.61 34.78
CA ILE A 46 -35.59 6.56 35.50
C ILE A 46 -37.08 6.68 35.20
N ASP A 47 -37.77 5.56 35.00
CA ASP A 47 -39.23 5.56 34.92
C ASP A 47 -39.80 5.82 36.33
N SER A 48 -40.35 7.02 36.55
CA SER A 48 -40.84 7.49 37.86
C SER A 48 -41.88 6.54 38.48
N LYS A 49 -42.54 5.68 37.68
CA LYS A 49 -43.54 4.73 38.17
C LYS A 49 -42.97 3.38 38.61
N LYS A 50 -41.79 2.98 38.15
CA LYS A 50 -41.22 1.65 38.41
C LYS A 50 -39.87 1.67 39.12
N GLY A 51 -39.17 2.81 39.12
CA GLY A 51 -37.80 2.88 39.65
C GLY A 51 -36.76 2.18 38.77
N ASP A 52 -37.17 1.67 37.61
CA ASP A 52 -36.30 1.01 36.64
C ASP A 52 -35.68 2.04 35.68
N VAL A 53 -34.41 1.83 35.33
CA VAL A 53 -33.67 2.71 34.43
C VAL A 53 -34.08 2.46 32.98
N LYS A 54 -34.41 3.50 32.21
CA LYS A 54 -34.80 3.36 30.80
C LYS A 54 -33.55 3.25 29.91
N PRO A 55 -33.43 2.20 29.08
CA PRO A 55 -32.35 2.10 28.11
C PRO A 55 -32.46 3.23 27.08
N LEU A 56 -31.31 3.78 26.65
CA LEU A 56 -31.22 4.74 25.55
C LEU A 56 -31.56 4.02 24.23
N ILE A 57 -32.86 3.82 23.97
CA ILE A 57 -33.33 3.26 22.70
C ILE A 57 -33.03 4.31 21.63
N LYS A 58 -32.09 3.98 20.74
CA LYS A 58 -31.93 4.71 19.47
C LYS A 58 -33.30 4.73 18.81
N SER A 59 -33.87 5.92 18.66
CA SER A 59 -35.17 6.12 18.05
C SER A 59 -35.09 5.75 16.56
N ASP A 60 -35.21 4.46 16.26
CA ASP A 60 -35.69 4.00 14.98
C ASP A 60 -37.18 4.32 14.93
N SER A 61 -37.51 5.16 13.96
CA SER A 61 -38.85 5.57 13.54
C SER A 61 -39.72 4.36 13.23
N LYS A 62 -40.36 3.77 14.25
CA LYS A 62 -41.41 2.77 14.05
C LYS A 62 -42.25 2.59 15.30
N LYS A 63 -43.40 3.28 15.34
CA LYS A 63 -44.74 2.69 15.54
C LYS A 63 -45.77 3.76 15.87
N GLN A 64 -46.64 4.03 14.91
CA GLN A 64 -48.07 4.13 15.19
C GLN A 64 -48.76 3.21 14.18
N ASP A 65 -49.01 1.97 14.59
CA ASP A 65 -49.93 1.06 13.92
C ASP A 65 -50.82 0.47 15.00
N THR A 66 -52.02 1.04 15.13
CA THR A 66 -53.18 0.33 15.62
C THR A 66 -54.26 0.40 14.55
N ALA A 67 -54.45 -0.75 13.89
CA ALA A 67 -55.70 -1.25 13.38
C ALA A 67 -56.59 -0.31 12.56
N GLU A 68 -56.23 -0.12 11.29
CA GLU A 68 -57.23 0.12 10.26
C GLU A 68 -56.78 -0.57 8.96
N LYS A 69 -57.60 -1.49 8.45
CA LYS A 69 -57.39 -2.16 7.15
C LYS A 69 -57.52 -1.13 6.02
N LYS A 70 -56.49 -0.31 5.83
CA LYS A 70 -56.38 0.55 4.65
C LYS A 70 -56.04 -0.33 3.45
N LYS A 71 -56.87 -0.23 2.41
CA LYS A 71 -56.56 -0.71 1.06
C LYS A 71 -55.12 -0.26 0.75
N LEU A 72 -54.22 -1.24 0.52
CA LEU A 72 -52.86 -0.96 0.04
C LEU A 72 -52.98 0.02 -1.13
N SER A 73 -52.17 1.07 -1.06
CA SER A 73 -52.05 2.03 -2.15
C SER A 73 -51.69 1.26 -3.43
N LYS A 74 -52.26 1.63 -4.58
CA LYS A 74 -51.87 1.06 -5.88
C LYS A 74 -50.34 1.08 -6.08
N GLU A 75 -49.65 2.03 -5.45
CA GLU A 75 -48.19 2.16 -5.48
C GLU A 75 -47.47 1.09 -4.65
N GLU A 76 -48.03 0.67 -3.50
CA GLU A 76 -47.46 -0.41 -2.69
C GLU A 76 -47.59 -1.77 -3.39
N ASP A 77 -48.73 -2.00 -4.06
CA ASP A 77 -48.94 -3.20 -4.88
C ASP A 77 -48.00 -3.21 -6.10
N GLN A 78 -47.77 -2.06 -6.75
CA GLN A 78 -46.78 -1.94 -7.83
C GLN A 78 -45.36 -2.20 -7.33
N TRP A 79 -45.00 -1.68 -6.15
CA TRP A 79 -43.70 -1.91 -5.54
C TRP A 79 -43.49 -3.38 -5.16
N LEU A 80 -44.50 -4.05 -4.59
CA LEU A 80 -44.43 -5.47 -4.28
C LEU A 80 -44.27 -6.32 -5.55
N LYS A 81 -45.02 -6.01 -6.62
CA LYS A 81 -44.83 -6.68 -7.93
C LYS A 81 -43.41 -6.52 -8.45
N TRP A 82 -42.91 -5.28 -8.49
CA TRP A 82 -41.56 -4.98 -8.95
C TRP A 82 -40.48 -5.70 -8.11
N LYS A 83 -40.61 -5.69 -6.78
CA LYS A 83 -39.68 -6.38 -5.88
C LYS A 83 -39.66 -7.90 -6.11
N THR A 84 -40.81 -8.48 -6.43
CA THR A 84 -40.93 -9.92 -6.72
C THR A 84 -40.28 -10.27 -8.06
N GLU A 85 -40.50 -9.45 -9.10
CA GLU A 85 -39.85 -9.58 -10.41
C GLU A 85 -38.34 -9.38 -10.33
N PHE A 86 -37.88 -8.38 -9.58
CA PHE A 86 -36.47 -8.12 -9.35
C PHE A 86 -35.76 -9.30 -8.68
N ASN A 87 -36.37 -9.87 -7.63
CA ASN A 87 -35.84 -11.06 -6.97
C ASN A 87 -35.80 -12.29 -7.90
N ARG A 88 -36.81 -12.45 -8.76
CA ARG A 88 -36.83 -13.51 -9.78
C ARG A 88 -35.67 -13.33 -10.77
N TRP A 89 -35.51 -12.13 -11.33
CA TRP A 89 -34.42 -11.80 -12.25
C TRP A 89 -33.04 -12.02 -11.61
N LYS A 90 -32.84 -11.56 -10.36
CA LYS A 90 -31.60 -11.75 -9.60
C LYS A 90 -31.23 -13.23 -9.44
N ASN A 91 -32.22 -14.09 -9.19
CA ASN A 91 -32.00 -15.52 -9.07
C ASN A 91 -31.67 -16.16 -10.44
N THR A 92 -32.36 -15.78 -11.52
CA THR A 92 -32.05 -16.24 -12.88
C THR A 92 -30.62 -15.91 -13.29
N VAL A 93 -30.19 -14.65 -13.07
CA VAL A 93 -28.81 -14.22 -13.36
C VAL A 93 -27.80 -15.02 -12.54
N LYS A 94 -28.07 -15.25 -11.25
CA LYS A 94 -27.21 -16.08 -10.39
C LYS A 94 -27.08 -17.52 -10.93
N ASP A 95 -28.17 -18.12 -11.38
CA ASP A 95 -28.18 -19.46 -11.94
C ASP A 95 -27.43 -19.55 -13.28
N GLU A 96 -27.57 -18.55 -14.15
CA GLU A 96 -26.78 -18.44 -15.39
C GLU A 96 -25.28 -18.32 -15.11
N PHE A 97 -24.88 -17.51 -14.13
CA PHE A 97 -23.47 -17.38 -13.73
C PHE A 97 -22.91 -18.69 -13.15
N THR A 98 -23.68 -19.41 -12.32
CA THR A 98 -23.23 -20.71 -11.80
C THR A 98 -23.09 -21.75 -12.93
N THR A 99 -23.97 -21.69 -13.93
CA THR A 99 -23.97 -22.57 -15.10
C THR A 99 -22.77 -22.29 -16.01
N GLN A 100 -22.51 -21.01 -16.32
CA GLN A 100 -21.30 -20.54 -17.01
C GLN A 100 -20.04 -20.99 -16.26
N LYS A 101 -19.98 -20.79 -14.94
CA LYS A 101 -18.84 -21.20 -14.11
C LYS A 101 -18.60 -22.72 -14.16
N LYS A 102 -19.65 -23.54 -14.17
CA LYS A 102 -19.56 -25.00 -14.36
C LYS A 102 -19.01 -25.35 -15.75
N LYS A 103 -19.52 -24.72 -16.83
CA LYS A 103 -19.02 -24.91 -18.20
C LYS A 103 -17.54 -24.55 -18.35
N TRP A 104 -17.12 -23.41 -17.78
CA TRP A 104 -15.72 -22.97 -17.77
C TRP A 104 -14.80 -23.94 -17.01
N LYS A 105 -15.23 -24.43 -15.84
CA LYS A 105 -14.47 -25.45 -15.09
C LYS A 105 -14.36 -26.77 -15.86
N ALA A 106 -15.40 -27.19 -16.57
CA ALA A 106 -15.35 -28.39 -17.41
C ALA A 106 -14.38 -28.21 -18.59
N LYS A 107 -14.45 -27.06 -19.27
CA LYS A 107 -13.55 -26.72 -20.39
C LYS A 107 -12.09 -26.62 -19.94
N SER A 108 -11.81 -26.03 -18.77
CA SER A 108 -10.43 -25.96 -18.25
C SER A 108 -9.89 -27.34 -17.89
N LYS A 109 -10.69 -28.21 -17.28
CA LYS A 109 -10.30 -29.62 -17.02
C LYS A 109 -9.97 -30.35 -18.32
N GLN A 110 -10.77 -30.16 -19.37
CA GLN A 110 -10.52 -30.77 -20.69
C GLN A 110 -9.21 -30.28 -21.31
N VAL A 111 -8.91 -28.98 -21.22
CA VAL A 111 -7.64 -28.41 -21.71
C VAL A 111 -6.45 -28.94 -20.92
N VAL A 112 -6.54 -29.01 -19.59
CA VAL A 112 -5.50 -29.59 -18.74
C VAL A 112 -5.25 -31.06 -19.08
N GLN A 113 -6.30 -31.83 -19.34
CA GLN A 113 -6.18 -33.23 -19.74
C GLN A 113 -5.52 -33.38 -21.12
N LYS A 114 -5.94 -32.59 -22.12
CA LYS A 114 -5.32 -32.57 -23.45
C LYS A 114 -3.83 -32.19 -23.39
N ASN A 115 -3.47 -31.22 -22.55
CA ASN A 115 -2.06 -30.84 -22.36
C ASN A 115 -1.25 -31.95 -21.68
N ARG A 116 -1.83 -32.69 -20.73
CA ARG A 116 -1.17 -33.86 -20.13
C ARG A 116 -0.90 -34.96 -21.16
N GLU A 117 -1.85 -35.23 -22.05
CA GLU A 117 -1.69 -36.20 -23.14
C GLU A 117 -0.58 -35.78 -24.11
N ILE A 118 -0.51 -34.50 -24.48
CA ILE A 118 0.56 -33.96 -25.33
C ILE A 118 1.94 -34.15 -24.68
N ILE A 119 2.06 -33.81 -23.38
CA ILE A 119 3.31 -33.96 -22.63
C ILE A 119 3.71 -35.44 -22.52
N GLN A 120 2.76 -36.35 -22.30
CA GLN A 120 3.03 -37.79 -22.26
C GLN A 120 3.53 -38.32 -23.61
N LYS A 121 2.91 -37.91 -24.72
CA LYS A 121 3.37 -38.26 -26.07
C LYS A 121 4.77 -37.73 -26.36
N GLN A 122 5.08 -36.50 -25.94
CA GLN A 122 6.43 -35.94 -26.08
C GLN A 122 7.48 -36.72 -25.27
N ARG A 123 7.14 -37.14 -24.04
CA ARG A 123 8.01 -37.98 -23.21
C ARG A 123 8.24 -39.37 -23.82
N GLN A 124 7.21 -40.00 -24.36
CA GLN A 124 7.35 -41.28 -25.05
C GLN A 124 8.29 -41.16 -26.25
N LYS A 125 8.11 -40.13 -27.09
CA LYS A 125 8.98 -39.88 -28.24
C LYS A 125 10.43 -39.58 -27.83
N ALA A 126 10.63 -38.83 -26.74
CA ALA A 126 11.96 -38.59 -26.20
C ALA A 126 12.63 -39.88 -25.72
N ASN A 127 11.90 -40.74 -25.00
CA ASN A 127 12.40 -42.03 -24.54
C ASN A 127 12.73 -42.98 -25.71
N GLU A 128 11.91 -43.02 -26.76
CA GLU A 128 12.17 -43.78 -27.99
C GLU A 128 13.45 -43.31 -28.68
N LEU A 129 13.66 -41.99 -28.79
CA LEU A 129 14.89 -41.41 -29.34
C LEU A 129 16.12 -41.78 -28.50
N THR A 130 16.02 -41.71 -27.17
CA THR A 130 17.10 -42.11 -26.27
C THR A 130 17.40 -43.60 -26.38
N GLN A 131 16.39 -44.47 -26.44
CA GLN A 131 16.59 -45.91 -26.65
C GLN A 131 17.22 -46.21 -28.02
N ALA A 132 16.82 -45.51 -29.08
CA ALA A 132 17.41 -45.64 -30.40
C ALA A 132 18.87 -45.16 -30.46
N GLN A 133 19.23 -44.15 -29.64
CA GLN A 133 20.63 -43.73 -29.49
C GLN A 133 21.44 -44.75 -28.70
N ILE A 134 20.91 -45.28 -27.59
CA ILE A 134 21.58 -46.31 -26.78
C ILE A 134 21.80 -47.60 -27.57
N SER A 135 20.85 -48.01 -28.42
CA SER A 135 21.01 -49.20 -29.26
C SER A 135 22.09 -49.02 -30.34
N LYS A 136 22.28 -47.80 -30.86
CA LYS A 136 23.38 -47.47 -31.79
C LYS A 136 24.76 -47.46 -31.12
N ILE A 137 24.86 -47.25 -29.81
CA ILE A 137 26.13 -47.19 -29.07
C ILE A 137 26.62 -48.60 -28.64
N LYS A 138 25.81 -49.66 -28.79
CA LYS A 138 26.25 -51.03 -28.56
C LYS A 138 27.01 -51.61 -29.77
N SER A 139 28.30 -51.28 -29.87
CA SER A 139 29.32 -51.96 -30.69
C SER A 139 30.71 -51.80 -30.03
N PRO A 140 31.64 -52.73 -30.26
CA PRO A 140 31.97 -53.85 -29.39
C PRO A 140 32.77 -53.47 -28.13
N ARG A 141 32.62 -54.35 -27.12
CA ARG A 141 33.27 -54.36 -25.81
C ARG A 141 34.76 -53.96 -25.85
N VAL A 142 35.08 -52.85 -25.21
CA VAL A 142 36.34 -52.71 -24.48
C VAL A 142 36.03 -53.05 -23.02
N HIS A 143 36.51 -54.19 -22.57
CA HIS A 143 36.42 -54.61 -21.17
C HIS A 143 37.25 -53.67 -20.31
N VAL A 144 36.60 -52.70 -19.64
CA VAL A 144 37.19 -52.00 -18.51
C VAL A 144 36.52 -52.55 -17.26
N ASN A 145 37.28 -53.34 -16.49
CA ASN A 145 36.91 -53.76 -15.15
C ASN A 145 36.80 -52.50 -14.27
N ILE A 146 35.58 -52.15 -13.86
CA ILE A 146 35.36 -51.22 -12.77
C ILE A 146 34.59 -51.97 -11.70
N GLU A 147 35.23 -52.09 -10.55
CA GLU A 147 34.74 -52.75 -9.36
C GLU A 147 33.41 -52.14 -8.91
N THR A 148 32.44 -53.03 -8.73
CA THR A 148 31.12 -52.81 -8.18
C THR A 148 31.20 -52.42 -6.70
N VAL A 149 30.83 -51.18 -6.38
CA VAL A 149 30.40 -50.79 -5.03
C VAL A 149 28.88 -50.90 -4.97
N SER A 150 28.41 -51.90 -4.23
CA SER A 150 27.02 -52.13 -3.90
C SER A 150 26.57 -51.25 -2.73
N SER A 151 25.44 -50.56 -2.86
CA SER A 151 24.50 -50.31 -1.76
C SER A 151 23.16 -49.88 -2.37
N THR A 152 22.16 -50.78 -2.42
CA THR A 152 21.06 -50.94 -1.44
C THR A 152 20.13 -49.74 -1.31
N ASP A 153 18.96 -49.91 -1.93
CA ASP A 153 17.61 -49.68 -1.39
C ASP A 153 17.32 -48.37 -0.64
N SER A 154 16.50 -47.53 -1.28
CA SER A 154 15.36 -46.93 -0.57
C SER A 154 14.23 -46.57 -1.55
N GLU A 155 13.16 -47.35 -1.47
CA GLU A 155 11.84 -46.98 -1.93
C GLU A 155 11.34 -45.78 -1.13
N GLY A 156 11.23 -44.63 -1.81
CA GLY A 156 10.67 -43.42 -1.25
C GLY A 156 10.30 -42.50 -2.40
N SER A 157 9.22 -42.84 -3.12
CA SER A 157 8.67 -42.06 -4.23
C SER A 157 8.02 -40.76 -3.73
N ALA A 158 8.84 -39.89 -3.16
CA ALA A 158 8.54 -38.48 -3.09
C ALA A 158 8.58 -37.97 -4.53
N LYS A 159 7.43 -37.56 -5.07
CA LYS A 159 7.34 -36.70 -6.27
C LYS A 159 8.15 -35.44 -5.97
N ARG A 160 9.46 -35.51 -6.24
CA ARG A 160 10.36 -34.37 -6.26
C ARG A 160 9.82 -33.49 -7.36
N THR A 161 9.06 -32.48 -6.95
CA THR A 161 8.56 -31.47 -7.86
C THR A 161 9.83 -30.71 -8.22
N VAL A 162 10.41 -31.02 -9.38
CA VAL A 162 11.54 -30.28 -9.92
C VAL A 162 11.01 -28.88 -10.15
N LEU A 163 11.18 -28.03 -9.15
CA LEU A 163 11.04 -26.59 -9.27
C LEU A 163 12.05 -26.22 -10.35
N ILE A 164 11.53 -25.93 -11.54
CA ILE A 164 12.33 -25.38 -12.63
C ILE A 164 12.77 -24.02 -12.11
N GLU A 165 13.99 -23.99 -11.57
CA GLU A 165 14.67 -22.77 -11.18
C GLU A 165 14.95 -22.04 -12.50
N GLU A 166 14.05 -21.12 -12.87
CA GLU A 166 14.31 -20.22 -13.99
C GLU A 166 15.61 -19.49 -13.69
N SER A 167 16.58 -19.60 -14.60
CA SER A 167 17.92 -19.08 -14.33
C SER A 167 17.84 -17.56 -14.10
N PRO A 168 18.48 -17.04 -13.04
CA PRO A 168 18.43 -15.60 -12.69
C PRO A 168 18.86 -14.68 -13.84
N LYS A 169 19.66 -15.20 -14.77
CA LYS A 169 20.07 -14.52 -16.01
C LYS A 169 18.87 -14.10 -16.89
N LYS A 170 17.86 -14.96 -17.07
CA LYS A 170 16.69 -14.62 -17.89
C LYS A 170 15.89 -13.46 -17.33
N ILE A 171 15.81 -13.35 -16.00
CA ILE A 171 15.06 -12.28 -15.33
C ILE A 171 15.80 -10.96 -15.47
N ALA A 172 17.13 -10.97 -15.33
CA ALA A 172 17.96 -9.79 -15.57
C ALA A 172 17.85 -9.28 -17.02
N ASP A 173 17.87 -10.19 -18.00
CA ASP A 173 17.72 -9.83 -19.42
C ASP A 173 16.35 -9.19 -19.70
N VAL A 174 15.28 -9.73 -19.09
CA VAL A 174 13.92 -9.19 -19.21
C VAL A 174 13.80 -7.82 -18.53
N GLU A 175 14.36 -7.65 -17.33
CA GLU A 175 14.36 -6.36 -16.62
C GLU A 175 15.13 -5.29 -17.41
N HIS A 176 16.27 -5.65 -17.98
CA HIS A 176 17.04 -4.76 -18.86
C HIS A 176 16.24 -4.34 -20.09
N GLY A 177 15.54 -5.28 -20.75
CA GLY A 177 14.67 -4.98 -21.89
C GLY A 177 13.54 -4.00 -21.54
N PHE A 178 12.90 -4.18 -20.38
CA PHE A 178 11.85 -3.25 -19.92
C PHE A 178 12.39 -1.86 -19.59
N ASN A 179 13.55 -1.77 -18.92
CA ASN A 179 14.16 -0.47 -18.60
C ASN A 179 14.54 0.30 -19.87
N THR A 180 15.13 -0.39 -20.85
CA THR A 180 15.45 0.21 -22.16
C THR A 180 14.19 0.70 -22.88
N ALA A 181 13.10 -0.08 -22.88
CA ALA A 181 11.83 0.34 -23.46
C ALA A 181 11.24 1.56 -22.73
N LEU A 182 11.36 1.62 -21.40
CA LEU A 182 10.91 2.74 -20.59
C LEU A 182 11.70 4.02 -20.92
N ASP A 183 13.03 3.93 -21.00
CA ASP A 183 13.91 5.05 -21.32
C ASP A 183 13.61 5.61 -22.71
N VAL A 184 13.38 4.75 -23.70
CA VAL A 184 12.96 5.16 -25.05
C VAL A 184 11.62 5.91 -25.01
N LEU A 185 10.63 5.40 -24.28
CA LEU A 185 9.33 6.06 -24.16
C LEU A 185 9.42 7.40 -23.44
N ILE A 186 10.26 7.51 -22.40
CA ILE A 186 10.51 8.76 -21.68
C ILE A 186 11.14 9.78 -22.64
N GLN A 187 12.15 9.40 -23.41
CA GLN A 187 12.82 10.29 -24.36
C GLN A 187 11.90 10.73 -25.51
N LEU A 188 11.02 9.86 -26.00
CA LEU A 188 10.09 10.17 -27.08
C LEU A 188 8.86 10.97 -26.60
N SER A 189 8.51 10.92 -25.32
CA SER A 189 7.29 11.57 -24.80
C SER A 189 7.17 13.07 -25.11
N PRO A 190 8.21 13.92 -24.98
CA PRO A 190 8.06 15.35 -25.27
C PRO A 190 7.80 15.63 -26.74
N PHE A 191 8.44 14.86 -27.64
CA PHE A 191 8.22 14.96 -29.08
C PHE A 191 6.80 14.54 -29.46
N TYR A 192 6.31 13.45 -28.86
CA TYR A 192 4.95 12.99 -29.05
C TYR A 192 3.93 14.02 -28.58
N TYR A 193 4.11 14.60 -27.39
CA TYR A 193 3.22 15.65 -26.88
C TYR A 193 3.25 16.91 -27.75
N ALA A 194 4.43 17.34 -28.21
CA ALA A 194 4.54 18.46 -29.14
C ALA A 194 3.81 18.18 -30.47
N PHE A 195 3.96 16.97 -31.01
CA PHE A 195 3.27 16.55 -32.22
C PHE A 195 1.74 16.58 -32.05
N ILE A 196 1.21 15.97 -30.99
CA ILE A 196 -0.24 15.97 -30.72
C ILE A 196 -0.76 17.41 -30.54
N PHE A 197 -0.03 18.24 -29.80
CA PHE A 197 -0.40 19.64 -29.61
C PHE A 197 -0.47 20.41 -30.95
N ILE A 198 0.51 20.22 -31.84
CA ILE A 198 0.50 20.82 -33.19
C ILE A 198 -0.70 20.33 -34.00
N VAL A 199 -0.98 19.02 -33.98
CA VAL A 199 -2.16 18.44 -34.65
C VAL A 199 -3.45 19.06 -34.12
N THR A 200 -3.57 19.24 -32.81
CA THR A 200 -4.73 19.87 -32.17
C THR A 200 -4.89 21.34 -32.59
N ILE A 201 -3.80 22.10 -32.72
CA ILE A 201 -3.84 23.48 -33.22
C ILE A 201 -4.25 23.53 -34.70
N ILE A 202 -3.71 22.64 -35.55
CA ILE A 202 -4.10 22.56 -36.97
C ILE A 202 -5.59 22.18 -37.08
N SER A 203 -6.04 21.24 -36.25
CA SER A 203 -7.45 20.85 -36.17
C SER A 203 -8.33 22.03 -35.74
N MET A 204 -7.85 22.87 -34.81
CA MET A 204 -8.56 24.07 -34.38
C MET A 204 -8.73 25.07 -35.53
N ILE A 205 -7.68 25.30 -36.33
CA ILE A 205 -7.70 26.27 -37.45
C ILE A 205 -8.60 25.79 -38.60
N THR A 206 -8.67 24.48 -38.85
CA THR A 206 -9.34 23.91 -40.02
C THR A 206 -10.82 23.58 -39.79
N ASN A 207 -11.28 23.54 -38.54
CA ASN A 207 -12.64 23.15 -38.21
C ASN A 207 -13.61 24.34 -38.09
N SER A 208 -14.91 24.02 -38.10
CA SER A 208 -15.97 24.97 -37.74
C SER A 208 -15.83 25.47 -36.30
N TRP A 209 -16.55 26.54 -35.94
CA TRP A 209 -16.58 27.08 -34.58
C TRP A 209 -16.82 26.02 -33.50
N SER A 210 -17.69 25.04 -33.74
CA SER A 210 -17.87 23.93 -32.79
C SER A 210 -16.58 23.13 -32.60
N GLY A 211 -15.86 22.83 -33.68
CA GLY A 211 -14.58 22.12 -33.61
C GLY A 211 -13.48 22.91 -32.90
N VAL A 212 -13.50 24.26 -32.97
CA VAL A 212 -12.59 25.11 -32.17
C VAL A 212 -12.76 24.85 -30.68
N PHE A 213 -13.99 24.81 -30.18
CA PHE A 213 -14.26 24.55 -28.77
C PHE A 213 -13.93 23.11 -28.35
N TYR A 214 -14.14 22.13 -29.23
CA TYR A 214 -13.63 20.77 -29.00
C TYR A 214 -12.10 20.75 -28.88
N ALA A 215 -11.39 21.44 -29.78
CA ALA A 215 -9.94 21.54 -29.73
C ALA A 215 -9.46 22.24 -28.45
N LEU A 216 -10.12 23.32 -28.02
CA LEU A 216 -9.82 23.97 -26.73
C LEU A 216 -10.03 23.02 -25.54
N GLY A 217 -11.12 22.24 -25.55
CA GLY A 217 -11.38 21.21 -24.54
C GLY A 217 -10.28 20.16 -24.48
N SER A 218 -9.75 19.75 -25.64
CA SER A 218 -8.60 18.85 -25.74
C SER A 218 -7.32 19.51 -25.24
N ILE A 219 -7.02 20.75 -25.62
CA ILE A 219 -5.82 21.50 -25.16
C ILE A 219 -5.76 21.57 -23.63
N VAL A 220 -6.89 21.76 -22.95
CA VAL A 220 -6.95 21.76 -21.48
C VAL A 220 -6.53 20.39 -20.92
N ILE A 221 -7.01 19.29 -21.52
CA ILE A 221 -6.62 17.94 -21.14
C ILE A 221 -5.14 17.70 -21.44
N GLU A 222 -4.66 18.12 -22.61
CA GLU A 222 -3.26 17.95 -23.02
C GLU A 222 -2.31 18.71 -22.08
N GLY A 223 -2.61 19.97 -21.76
CA GLY A 223 -1.84 20.77 -20.83
C GLY A 223 -1.79 20.15 -19.43
N PHE A 224 -2.90 19.56 -18.97
CA PHE A 224 -2.91 18.78 -17.73
C PHE A 224 -2.01 17.54 -17.82
N VAL A 225 -2.14 16.75 -18.88
CA VAL A 225 -1.36 15.52 -19.10
C VAL A 225 0.13 15.81 -19.13
N ILE A 226 0.55 16.80 -19.92
CA ILE A 226 1.95 17.24 -20.05
C ILE A 226 2.47 17.70 -18.68
N ARG A 227 1.70 18.54 -17.97
CA ARG A 227 2.11 19.01 -16.64
C ARG A 227 2.20 17.86 -15.64
N TYR A 228 1.23 16.94 -15.65
CA TYR A 228 1.20 15.80 -14.74
C TYR A 228 2.40 14.87 -14.99
N ASP A 229 2.70 14.56 -16.25
CA ASP A 229 3.82 13.71 -16.62
C ASP A 229 5.17 14.36 -16.28
N LEU A 230 5.39 15.60 -16.72
CA LEU A 230 6.67 16.31 -16.50
C LEU A 230 6.95 16.64 -15.03
N LYS A 231 5.93 16.97 -14.24
CA LYS A 231 6.12 17.38 -12.82
C LYS A 231 5.99 16.24 -11.82
N THR A 232 5.19 15.22 -12.13
CA THR A 232 4.87 14.17 -11.14
C THR A 232 5.52 12.85 -11.52
N ILE A 233 5.34 12.40 -12.76
CA ILE A 233 5.75 11.06 -13.18
C ILE A 233 7.25 11.02 -13.45
N ILE A 234 7.76 11.82 -14.39
CA ILE A 234 9.16 11.74 -14.85
C ILE A 234 10.16 11.97 -13.69
N PRO A 235 9.95 12.94 -12.78
CA PRO A 235 10.83 13.08 -11.61
C PRO A 235 10.78 11.85 -10.70
N GLY A 236 9.61 11.23 -10.52
CA GLY A 236 9.43 10.02 -9.73
C GLY A 236 10.17 8.82 -10.33
N GLU A 237 10.10 8.65 -11.64
CA GLU A 237 10.86 7.63 -12.39
C GLU A 237 12.37 7.85 -12.27
N LYS A 238 12.86 9.08 -12.49
CA LYS A 238 14.29 9.41 -12.37
C LYS A 238 14.83 9.16 -10.96
N GLN A 239 13.99 9.33 -9.94
CA GLN A 239 14.37 9.07 -8.55
C GLN A 239 14.20 7.60 -8.14
N ASN A 240 13.79 6.70 -9.04
CA ASN A 240 13.38 5.33 -8.73
C ASN A 240 12.29 5.24 -7.63
N LYS A 241 11.56 6.33 -7.37
CA LYS A 241 10.42 6.37 -6.45
C LYS A 241 9.14 6.00 -7.19
N VAL A 242 9.19 4.87 -7.89
CA VAL A 242 8.12 4.46 -8.81
C VAL A 242 7.10 3.56 -8.14
N ASP A 243 7.25 3.35 -6.82
CA ASP A 243 6.33 2.55 -6.01
C ASP A 243 4.90 3.07 -6.24
N HIS A 244 4.14 2.27 -6.99
CA HIS A 244 2.74 2.49 -7.36
C HIS A 244 2.44 3.56 -8.42
N VAL A 245 3.41 4.10 -9.17
CA VAL A 245 3.11 5.11 -10.22
C VAL A 245 2.48 4.48 -11.48
N GLY A 246 2.68 3.18 -11.71
CA GLY A 246 2.11 2.48 -12.86
C GLY A 246 0.57 2.49 -12.93
N ILE A 247 -0.12 2.28 -11.81
CA ILE A 247 -1.59 2.27 -11.77
C ILE A 247 -2.18 3.67 -12.08
N PRO A 248 -1.73 4.76 -11.41
CA PRO A 248 -2.08 6.13 -11.79
C PRO A 248 -1.86 6.43 -13.27
N MET A 249 -0.74 6.01 -13.85
CA MET A 249 -0.47 6.19 -15.28
C MET A 249 -1.49 5.47 -16.16
N ILE A 250 -1.82 4.22 -15.85
CA ILE A 250 -2.83 3.46 -16.61
C ILE A 250 -4.17 4.19 -16.58
N ILE A 251 -4.56 4.71 -15.42
CA ILE A 251 -5.80 5.46 -15.26
C ILE A 251 -5.76 6.75 -16.09
N VAL A 252 -4.75 7.61 -15.88
CA VAL A 252 -4.61 8.86 -16.64
C VAL A 252 -4.57 8.57 -18.13
N GLY A 253 -3.76 7.61 -18.57
CA GLY A 253 -3.60 7.25 -19.97
C GLY A 253 -4.89 6.73 -20.61
N THR A 254 -5.66 5.89 -19.90
CA THR A 254 -6.94 5.36 -20.40
C THR A 254 -7.97 6.47 -20.58
N PHE A 255 -8.08 7.37 -19.59
CA PHE A 255 -9.04 8.48 -19.65
C PHE A 255 -8.64 9.47 -20.75
N THR A 256 -7.36 9.85 -20.80
CA THR A 256 -6.88 10.86 -21.75
C THR A 256 -6.71 10.34 -23.17
N LEU A 257 -6.89 9.04 -23.40
CA LEU A 257 -6.82 8.41 -24.73
C LEU A 257 -7.83 9.02 -25.71
N HIS A 258 -9.02 9.43 -25.23
CA HIS A 258 -10.02 10.04 -26.10
C HIS A 258 -9.63 11.44 -26.60
N SER A 259 -8.60 12.06 -26.02
CA SER A 259 -8.15 13.42 -26.38
C SER A 259 -7.02 13.33 -27.39
N PHE A 260 -7.38 13.05 -28.65
CA PHE A 260 -6.42 12.88 -29.76
C PHE A 260 -5.32 11.82 -29.50
N GLY A 261 -5.56 10.89 -28.59
CA GLY A 261 -4.60 9.84 -28.25
C GLY A 261 -3.47 10.28 -27.31
N ILE A 262 -3.47 11.49 -26.72
CA ILE A 262 -2.34 11.96 -25.90
C ILE A 262 -1.98 10.99 -24.75
N GLY A 263 -2.97 10.24 -24.26
CA GLY A 263 -2.80 9.22 -23.22
C GLY A 263 -2.02 7.97 -23.62
N VAL A 264 -1.74 7.71 -24.91
CA VAL A 264 -1.12 6.45 -25.38
C VAL A 264 0.22 6.19 -24.69
N PHE A 265 1.10 7.20 -24.63
CA PHE A 265 2.45 7.03 -24.07
C PHE A 265 2.43 6.82 -22.56
N ILE A 266 1.57 7.54 -21.85
CA ILE A 266 1.37 7.36 -20.41
C ILE A 266 0.78 5.99 -20.12
N LEU A 267 -0.20 5.54 -20.93
CA LEU A 267 -0.79 4.21 -20.79
C LEU A 267 0.25 3.11 -21.00
N ALA A 268 1.05 3.20 -22.07
CA ALA A 268 2.12 2.25 -22.36
C ALA A 268 3.14 2.18 -21.22
N ARG A 269 3.62 3.34 -20.73
CA ARG A 269 4.54 3.41 -19.58
C ARG A 269 3.91 2.83 -18.31
N GLY A 270 2.64 3.13 -18.06
CA GLY A 270 1.90 2.59 -16.92
C GLY A 270 1.80 1.06 -16.96
N ILE A 271 1.54 0.48 -18.14
CA ILE A 271 1.51 -0.98 -18.34
C ILE A 271 2.90 -1.58 -18.11
N LEU A 272 3.97 -0.97 -18.63
CA LEU A 272 5.33 -1.45 -18.42
C LEU A 272 5.72 -1.45 -16.94
N HIS A 273 5.42 -0.36 -16.21
CA HIS A 273 5.64 -0.28 -14.77
C HIS A 273 4.82 -1.32 -14.01
N LEU A 274 3.58 -1.58 -14.40
CA LEU A 274 2.76 -2.62 -13.78
C LEU A 274 3.35 -4.01 -14.02
N ILE A 275 3.83 -4.31 -15.23
CA ILE A 275 4.46 -5.59 -15.55
C ILE A 275 5.76 -5.76 -14.76
N GLN A 276 6.63 -4.74 -14.76
CA GLN A 276 7.86 -4.73 -13.97
C GLN A 276 7.55 -4.98 -12.49
N TYR A 277 6.55 -4.27 -11.95
CA TYR A 277 6.12 -4.45 -10.57
C TYR A 277 5.67 -5.89 -10.28
N ILE A 278 4.82 -6.48 -11.13
CA ILE A 278 4.36 -7.86 -10.96
C ILE A 278 5.53 -8.84 -11.02
N LEU A 279 6.46 -8.67 -11.96
CA LEU A 279 7.63 -9.55 -12.12
C LEU A 279 8.59 -9.47 -10.93
N ILE A 280 8.92 -8.25 -10.49
CA ILE A 280 9.79 -8.01 -9.34
C ILE A 280 9.17 -8.59 -8.07
N THR A 281 7.88 -8.33 -7.82
CA THR A 281 7.18 -8.83 -6.63
C THR A 281 7.14 -10.36 -6.62
N LYS A 282 6.90 -11.00 -7.77
CA LYS A 282 6.89 -12.45 -7.90
C LYS A 282 8.27 -13.07 -7.66
N HIS A 283 9.33 -12.41 -8.12
CA HIS A 283 10.69 -12.95 -8.02
C HIS A 283 11.33 -12.74 -6.65
N GLN A 284 11.20 -11.55 -6.07
CA GLN A 284 11.86 -11.19 -4.81
C GLN A 284 11.29 -11.92 -3.61
N ASN A 285 10.01 -12.33 -3.65
CA ASN A 285 9.39 -12.93 -2.49
C ASN A 285 8.32 -13.96 -2.89
N PRO A 286 8.72 -15.15 -3.41
CA PRO A 286 7.81 -16.24 -3.72
C PRO A 286 7.05 -16.77 -2.49
N LEU A 287 7.50 -16.40 -1.29
CA LEU A 287 6.90 -16.71 0.01
C LEU A 287 6.18 -15.50 0.65
N HIS A 288 6.02 -14.38 -0.06
CA HIS A 288 5.40 -13.20 0.55
C HIS A 288 3.97 -13.55 0.98
N PRO A 289 3.59 -13.35 2.25
CA PRO A 289 2.25 -13.70 2.74
C PRO A 289 1.13 -13.01 1.95
N ALA A 290 1.38 -11.80 1.45
CA ALA A 290 0.46 -11.08 0.55
C ALA A 290 0.31 -11.68 -0.87
N LEU A 291 1.09 -12.70 -1.22
CA LEU A 291 0.93 -13.50 -2.45
C LEU A 291 0.42 -14.93 -2.17
N GLN A 292 0.43 -15.37 -0.90
CA GLN A 292 0.05 -16.73 -0.51
C GLN A 292 -1.31 -16.84 0.18
N ASP A 293 -1.76 -15.78 0.86
CA ASP A 293 -3.11 -15.72 1.43
C ASP A 293 -4.01 -14.91 0.48
N ASP A 294 -4.77 -15.63 -0.37
CA ASP A 294 -5.54 -15.08 -1.49
C ASP A 294 -6.41 -13.87 -1.08
N ASP A 295 -6.98 -13.90 0.12
CA ASP A 295 -7.86 -12.85 0.62
C ASP A 295 -7.09 -11.61 1.12
N PHE A 296 -5.96 -11.79 1.82
CA PHE A 296 -5.14 -10.67 2.29
C PHE A 296 -4.44 -9.97 1.13
N GLY A 297 -3.85 -10.75 0.23
CA GLY A 297 -3.18 -10.24 -0.96
C GLY A 297 -4.11 -9.44 -1.85
N SER A 298 -5.26 -10.02 -2.22
CA SER A 298 -6.24 -9.33 -3.06
C SER A 298 -6.75 -8.04 -2.41
N THR A 299 -6.97 -8.03 -1.09
CA THR A 299 -7.42 -6.83 -0.38
C THR A 299 -6.35 -5.73 -0.37
N LEU A 300 -5.07 -6.10 -0.17
CA LEU A 300 -3.95 -5.18 -0.23
C LEU A 300 -3.83 -4.53 -1.61
N TRP A 301 -3.92 -5.33 -2.67
CA TRP A 301 -3.91 -4.86 -4.05
C TRP A 301 -5.07 -3.92 -4.36
N LYS A 302 -6.29 -4.27 -3.95
CA LYS A 302 -7.46 -3.38 -4.06
C LYS A 302 -7.14 -2.04 -3.40
N ARG A 303 -6.62 -2.03 -2.17
CA ARG A 303 -6.30 -0.79 -1.45
C ARG A 303 -5.33 0.09 -2.23
N GLU A 304 -4.24 -0.47 -2.75
CA GLU A 304 -3.25 0.30 -3.51
C GLU A 304 -3.81 0.81 -4.84
N ILE A 305 -4.68 0.04 -5.50
CA ILE A 305 -5.43 0.50 -6.68
C ILE A 305 -6.34 1.68 -6.31
N TYR A 306 -7.10 1.62 -5.22
CA TYR A 306 -7.96 2.74 -4.81
C TYR A 306 -7.16 3.99 -4.44
N LYS A 307 -6.07 3.84 -3.67
CA LYS A 307 -5.15 4.96 -3.37
C LYS A 307 -4.70 5.64 -4.65
N SER A 308 -4.30 4.85 -5.63
CA SER A 308 -3.85 5.32 -6.94
C SER A 308 -4.94 6.07 -7.70
N ILE A 309 -6.17 5.53 -7.75
CA ILE A 309 -7.32 6.18 -8.39
C ILE A 309 -7.60 7.52 -7.73
N ILE A 310 -7.67 7.56 -6.40
CA ILE A 310 -8.02 8.77 -5.64
C ILE A 310 -7.06 9.93 -5.91
N ILE A 311 -5.75 9.66 -5.95
CA ILE A 311 -4.71 10.68 -6.18
C ILE A 311 -4.92 11.37 -7.54
N VAL A 312 -5.24 10.58 -8.56
CA VAL A 312 -5.46 11.08 -9.92
C VAL A 312 -6.84 11.70 -10.09
N LEU A 313 -7.84 11.16 -9.41
CA LEU A 313 -9.23 11.50 -9.67
C LEU A 313 -9.54 12.98 -9.39
N LYS A 314 -8.93 13.56 -8.36
CA LYS A 314 -9.16 14.97 -8.01
C LYS A 314 -8.83 15.92 -9.17
N PRO A 315 -7.59 16.00 -9.67
CA PRO A 315 -7.30 16.87 -10.81
C PRO A 315 -8.02 16.45 -12.09
N LEU A 316 -8.22 15.13 -12.31
CA LEU A 316 -8.92 14.63 -13.48
C LEU A 316 -10.37 15.13 -13.54
N THR A 317 -11.11 15.08 -12.43
CA THR A 317 -12.51 15.56 -12.38
C THR A 317 -12.64 17.03 -12.78
N LEU A 318 -11.69 17.86 -12.36
CA LEU A 318 -11.68 19.29 -12.65
C LEU A 318 -11.36 19.55 -14.14
N VAL A 319 -10.36 18.85 -14.68
CA VAL A 319 -9.96 18.97 -16.09
C VAL A 319 -11.09 18.52 -17.02
N TYR A 320 -11.73 17.39 -16.72
CA TYR A 320 -12.87 16.88 -17.48
C TYR A 320 -14.07 17.80 -17.43
N PHE A 321 -14.33 18.41 -16.27
CA PHE A 321 -15.41 19.37 -16.13
C PHE A 321 -15.20 20.60 -17.03
N PHE A 322 -14.01 21.18 -17.03
CA PHE A 322 -13.69 22.30 -17.92
C PHE A 322 -13.74 21.91 -19.39
N SER A 323 -13.21 20.74 -19.75
CA SER A 323 -13.30 20.21 -21.10
C SER A 323 -14.75 20.01 -21.55
N ALA A 324 -15.60 19.45 -20.68
CA ALA A 324 -17.02 19.26 -20.95
C ALA A 324 -17.76 20.60 -21.14
N ILE A 325 -17.45 21.63 -20.35
CA ILE A 325 -18.03 22.97 -20.56
C ILE A 325 -17.68 23.48 -21.96
N LEU A 326 -16.41 23.43 -22.35
CA LEU A 326 -15.95 23.92 -23.65
C LEU A 326 -16.64 23.16 -24.80
N THR A 327 -16.64 21.83 -24.75
CA THR A 327 -17.35 20.98 -25.72
C THR A 327 -18.83 21.36 -25.85
N ASN A 328 -19.53 21.60 -24.75
CA ASN A 328 -20.95 21.93 -24.80
C ASN A 328 -21.21 23.35 -25.32
N ILE A 329 -20.32 24.31 -25.07
CA ILE A 329 -20.37 25.63 -25.71
C ILE A 329 -20.24 25.48 -27.23
N GLY A 330 -19.29 24.66 -27.69
CA GLY A 330 -19.11 24.34 -29.11
C GLY A 330 -20.36 23.77 -29.76
N ASN A 331 -20.99 22.76 -29.12
CA ASN A 331 -22.25 22.17 -29.58
C ASN A 331 -23.42 23.16 -29.56
N SER A 332 -23.36 24.17 -28.69
CA SER A 332 -24.41 25.19 -28.62
C SER A 332 -24.32 26.18 -29.76
N LEU A 333 -23.10 26.55 -30.15
CA LEU A 333 -22.84 27.49 -31.24
C LEU A 333 -23.09 26.88 -32.63
N SER A 334 -23.07 25.55 -32.79
CA SER A 334 -23.38 24.89 -34.06
C SER A 334 -24.88 24.82 -34.40
N GLY A 335 -25.75 25.45 -33.60
CA GLY A 335 -27.17 25.63 -33.95
C GLY A 335 -28.07 24.41 -33.68
N GLY A 336 -27.62 23.44 -32.88
CA GLY A 336 -28.47 22.33 -32.44
C GLY A 336 -29.63 22.85 -31.57
N SER A 337 -30.87 22.76 -32.06
CA SER A 337 -32.07 23.12 -31.30
C SER A 337 -32.19 22.19 -30.07
N GLY A 338 -31.92 22.74 -28.89
CA GLY A 338 -31.85 21.99 -27.62
C GLY A 338 -30.50 22.09 -26.89
N SER A 339 -29.49 22.69 -27.52
CA SER A 339 -28.14 22.78 -26.99
C SER A 339 -27.99 23.66 -25.74
N LEU A 340 -28.71 24.79 -25.67
CA LEU A 340 -28.62 25.71 -24.52
C LEU A 340 -29.14 25.07 -23.22
N GLY A 341 -30.28 24.36 -23.30
CA GLY A 341 -30.84 23.64 -22.15
C GLY A 341 -29.92 22.53 -21.67
N TYR A 342 -29.32 21.79 -22.60
CA TYR A 342 -28.32 20.77 -22.27
C TYR A 342 -27.05 21.39 -21.68
N LEU A 343 -26.54 22.50 -22.23
CA LEU A 343 -25.38 23.24 -21.71
C LEU A 343 -25.62 23.70 -20.27
N LEU A 344 -26.77 24.32 -19.98
CA LEU A 344 -27.13 24.71 -18.62
C LEU A 344 -27.21 23.51 -17.69
N TYR A 345 -27.80 22.40 -18.14
CA TYR A 345 -27.81 21.15 -17.37
C TYR A 345 -26.40 20.62 -17.10
N VAL A 346 -25.49 20.64 -18.08
CA VAL A 346 -24.08 20.23 -17.91
C VAL A 346 -23.37 21.12 -16.91
N ILE A 347 -23.51 22.45 -17.03
CA ILE A 347 -22.85 23.40 -16.14
C ILE A 347 -23.36 23.21 -14.71
N ILE A 348 -24.68 23.15 -14.51
CA ILE A 348 -25.28 23.05 -13.17
C ILE A 348 -24.93 21.69 -12.55
N SER A 349 -25.23 20.58 -13.24
CA SER A 349 -24.97 19.24 -12.71
C SER A 349 -23.48 19.00 -12.51
N GLY A 350 -22.65 19.34 -13.49
CA GLY A 350 -21.19 19.22 -13.42
C GLY A 350 -20.59 20.05 -12.29
N SER A 351 -21.04 21.29 -12.08
CA SER A 351 -20.57 22.14 -10.97
C SER A 351 -20.91 21.53 -9.62
N VAL A 352 -22.16 21.05 -9.46
CA VAL A 352 -22.60 20.37 -8.23
C VAL A 352 -21.74 19.14 -7.96
N ILE A 353 -21.45 18.33 -8.99
CA ILE A 353 -20.61 17.13 -8.89
C ILE A 353 -19.18 17.52 -8.49
N VAL A 354 -18.56 18.48 -9.17
CA VAL A 354 -17.19 18.92 -8.90
C VAL A 354 -17.07 19.48 -7.48
N VAL A 355 -18.00 20.33 -7.06
CA VAL A 355 -18.05 20.90 -5.70
C VAL A 355 -18.25 19.80 -4.66
N MET A 356 -19.18 18.88 -4.89
CA MET A 356 -19.43 17.76 -3.99
C MET A 356 -18.18 16.88 -3.85
N LEU A 357 -17.54 16.54 -4.96
CA LEU A 357 -16.34 15.71 -4.97
C LEU A 357 -15.17 16.41 -4.28
N ASN A 358 -14.90 17.68 -4.63
CA ASN A 358 -13.72 18.41 -4.15
C ASN A 358 -13.84 18.91 -2.72
N ILE A 359 -15.04 19.31 -2.27
CA ILE A 359 -15.24 19.88 -0.94
C ILE A 359 -15.68 18.82 0.07
N LYS A 360 -16.57 17.90 -0.32
CA LYS A 360 -17.14 16.93 0.64
C LYS A 360 -16.48 15.57 0.60
N ILE A 361 -16.13 15.05 -0.57
CA ILE A 361 -15.67 13.66 -0.70
C ILE A 361 -14.15 13.55 -0.59
N PHE A 362 -13.38 14.24 -1.43
CA PHE A 362 -11.91 14.11 -1.43
C PHE A 362 -11.24 14.47 -0.10
N PRO A 363 -11.68 15.49 0.67
CA PRO A 363 -11.07 15.79 1.96
C PRO A 363 -11.26 14.68 3.01
N LEU A 364 -12.34 13.89 2.90
CA LEU A 364 -12.58 12.73 3.76
C LEU A 364 -11.71 11.54 3.37
N ILE A 365 -11.30 11.47 2.10
CA ILE A 365 -10.39 10.46 1.60
C ILE A 365 -8.95 10.92 1.91
N LYS A 366 -8.59 10.93 3.20
CA LYS A 366 -7.17 11.05 3.57
C LYS A 366 -6.43 9.82 3.06
N LYS A 367 -5.26 10.04 2.45
CA LYS A 367 -4.43 9.01 1.79
C LYS A 367 -4.18 7.77 2.66
N ASP A 368 -4.12 7.95 3.98
CA ASP A 368 -3.77 6.88 4.92
C ASP A 368 -4.99 6.19 5.55
N ASN A 369 -6.20 6.74 5.41
CA ASN A 369 -7.41 6.27 6.12
C ASN A 369 -8.56 5.90 5.17
N ILE A 370 -8.25 5.38 3.98
CA ILE A 370 -9.27 4.92 3.02
C ILE A 370 -10.23 3.93 3.67
N GLU A 371 -9.76 3.07 4.58
CA GLU A 371 -10.56 2.04 5.25
C GLU A 371 -11.72 2.62 6.09
N ASN A 372 -11.59 3.87 6.53
CA ASN A 372 -12.57 4.58 7.35
C ASN A 372 -13.54 5.45 6.52
N PHE A 373 -13.48 5.39 5.19
CA PHE A 373 -14.36 6.22 4.39
C PHE A 373 -15.83 5.77 4.55
N PRO A 374 -16.77 6.68 4.84
CA PRO A 374 -18.13 6.30 5.20
C PRO A 374 -18.89 5.61 4.06
N GLU A 375 -19.73 4.62 4.38
CA GLU A 375 -20.50 3.84 3.40
C GLU A 375 -21.51 4.70 2.62
N ASP A 376 -22.16 5.62 3.32
CA ASP A 376 -23.10 6.58 2.72
C ASP A 376 -22.43 7.41 1.63
N LYS A 377 -21.16 7.79 1.83
CA LYS A 377 -20.39 8.55 0.83
C LYS A 377 -20.04 7.72 -0.40
N ALA A 378 -19.81 6.42 -0.23
CA ALA A 378 -19.59 5.50 -1.35
C ALA A 378 -20.87 5.27 -2.16
N ILE A 379 -22.02 5.14 -1.48
CA ILE A 379 -23.33 5.05 -2.13
C ILE A 379 -23.62 6.33 -2.91
N ILE A 380 -23.32 7.49 -2.33
CA ILE A 380 -23.41 8.78 -3.01
C ILE A 380 -22.55 8.80 -4.28
N LEU A 381 -21.30 8.31 -4.23
CA LEU A 381 -20.44 8.20 -5.42
C LEU A 381 -21.06 7.34 -6.52
N ILE A 382 -21.72 6.23 -6.16
CA ILE A 382 -22.44 5.38 -7.12
C ILE A 382 -23.63 6.12 -7.72
N ILE A 383 -24.46 6.77 -6.90
CA ILE A 383 -25.63 7.52 -7.36
C ILE A 383 -25.20 8.66 -8.30
N VAL A 384 -24.23 9.46 -7.87
CA VAL A 384 -23.67 10.55 -8.67
C VAL A 384 -23.05 10.01 -9.95
N GLY A 385 -22.31 8.90 -9.86
CA GLY A 385 -21.74 8.23 -11.02
C GLY A 385 -22.79 7.79 -12.03
N ALA A 386 -23.88 7.17 -11.57
CA ALA A 386 -25.00 6.75 -12.41
C ALA A 386 -25.70 7.95 -13.08
N LEU A 387 -25.94 9.03 -12.35
CA LEU A 387 -26.52 10.27 -12.90
C LEU A 387 -25.59 10.98 -13.90
N SER A 388 -24.28 10.71 -13.81
CA SER A 388 -23.25 11.35 -14.62
C SER A 388 -22.72 10.47 -15.76
N LEU A 389 -23.38 9.35 -16.07
CA LEU A 389 -22.92 8.40 -17.10
C LEU A 389 -22.77 9.06 -18.47
N SER A 390 -23.60 10.07 -18.78
CA SER A 390 -23.53 10.85 -20.02
C SER A 390 -22.23 11.66 -20.19
N TYR A 391 -21.46 11.86 -19.11
CA TYR A 391 -20.27 12.72 -19.11
C TYR A 391 -18.94 11.94 -19.14
N GLY A 392 -18.98 10.61 -19.30
CA GLY A 392 -17.80 9.72 -19.23
C GLY A 392 -17.24 9.55 -17.81
N MET A 393 -17.24 10.61 -17.00
CA MET A 393 -16.85 10.60 -15.58
C MET A 393 -17.76 9.73 -14.72
N GLY A 394 -19.02 9.55 -15.11
CA GLY A 394 -19.96 8.72 -14.37
C GLY A 394 -19.50 7.29 -14.17
N VAL A 395 -18.88 6.69 -15.21
CA VAL A 395 -18.32 5.33 -15.13
C VAL A 395 -17.20 5.27 -14.09
N LEU A 396 -16.33 6.28 -14.05
CA LEU A 396 -15.21 6.34 -13.10
C LEU A 396 -15.73 6.44 -11.66
N LEU A 397 -16.68 7.34 -11.40
CA LEU A 397 -17.29 7.50 -10.08
C LEU A 397 -18.04 6.24 -9.63
N LEU A 398 -18.69 5.54 -10.57
CA LEU A 398 -19.41 4.31 -10.31
C LEU A 398 -18.44 3.16 -9.98
N ILE A 399 -17.34 3.00 -10.74
CA ILE A 399 -16.27 2.04 -10.45
C ILE A 399 -15.63 2.34 -9.08
N LEU A 400 -15.37 3.62 -8.78
CA LEU A 400 -14.78 4.03 -7.51
C LEU A 400 -15.74 3.75 -6.34
N GLY A 401 -17.03 4.06 -6.49
CA GLY A 401 -18.04 3.80 -5.46
C GLY A 401 -18.27 2.32 -5.19
N ILE A 402 -18.50 1.51 -6.22
CA ILE A 402 -18.63 0.04 -6.11
C ILE A 402 -17.36 -0.55 -5.52
N GLY A 403 -16.24 -0.11 -6.08
CA GLY A 403 -14.94 -0.57 -5.71
C GLY A 403 -14.59 -0.30 -4.25
N TYR A 404 -14.96 0.88 -3.76
CA TYR A 404 -14.81 1.23 -2.36
C TYR A 404 -15.62 0.31 -1.44
N ILE A 405 -16.87 0.02 -1.79
CA ILE A 405 -17.72 -0.91 -1.03
C ILE A 405 -17.08 -2.30 -1.01
N ASP A 406 -16.56 -2.76 -2.14
CA ASP A 406 -15.84 -4.04 -2.24
C ASP A 406 -14.56 -4.05 -1.38
N LEU A 407 -13.74 -3.00 -1.44
CA LEU A 407 -12.56 -2.86 -0.58
C LEU A 407 -12.95 -2.93 0.90
N ARG A 408 -13.95 -2.16 1.32
CA ARG A 408 -14.39 -2.14 2.72
C ARG A 408 -14.90 -3.50 3.18
N ASN A 409 -15.66 -4.19 2.34
CA ASN A 409 -16.13 -5.54 2.63
C ASN A 409 -14.97 -6.55 2.70
N SER A 410 -13.96 -6.38 1.85
CA SER A 410 -12.71 -7.14 1.92
C SER A 410 -11.95 -6.88 3.22
N VAL A 411 -11.78 -5.62 3.63
CA VAL A 411 -11.10 -5.24 4.88
C VAL A 411 -11.83 -5.80 6.11
N LYS A 412 -13.16 -5.73 6.15
CA LYS A 412 -13.96 -6.32 7.25
C LYS A 412 -13.77 -7.82 7.43
N LYS A 413 -13.40 -8.55 6.36
CA LYS A 413 -13.14 -9.99 6.41
C LYS A 413 -11.75 -10.33 6.93
N LEU A 414 -10.82 -9.37 6.91
CA LEU A 414 -9.46 -9.61 7.37
C LEU A 414 -9.42 -9.71 8.89
N LYS A 415 -8.83 -10.79 9.39
CA LYS A 415 -8.58 -10.98 10.83
C LYS A 415 -7.47 -10.08 11.35
N LYS A 416 -6.62 -9.56 10.47
CA LYS A 416 -5.46 -8.73 10.79
C LYS A 416 -5.59 -7.37 10.09
N PRO A 417 -5.24 -6.26 10.76
CA PRO A 417 -5.22 -4.95 10.12
C PRO A 417 -4.20 -4.93 8.98
N LEU A 418 -4.51 -4.19 7.91
CA LEU A 418 -3.58 -4.03 6.80
C LEU A 418 -2.39 -3.15 7.22
N PRO A 419 -1.16 -3.44 6.76
CA PRO A 419 0.01 -2.62 7.06
C PRO A 419 -0.18 -1.21 6.48
N THR A 420 0.11 -0.17 7.27
CA THR A 420 -0.09 1.23 6.88
C THR A 420 0.80 1.66 5.72
N LYS A 421 2.04 1.14 5.65
CA LYS A 421 2.97 1.29 4.53
C LYS A 421 3.52 -0.06 4.11
N ILE A 422 3.58 -0.30 2.80
CA ILE A 422 4.36 -1.38 2.21
C ILE A 422 5.65 -0.70 1.73
N ASP A 423 6.78 -0.99 2.38
CA ASP A 423 8.08 -0.43 1.99
C ASP A 423 8.66 -1.33 0.88
N ILE A 424 8.24 -1.08 -0.37
CA ILE A 424 8.63 -1.88 -1.54
C ILE A 424 10.06 -1.53 -1.95
N GLY A 425 10.42 -0.25 -1.88
CA GLY A 425 11.76 0.25 -2.20
C GLY A 425 12.91 -0.38 -1.39
N LYS A 426 12.71 -0.76 -0.12
CA LYS A 426 13.76 -1.42 0.67
C LYS A 426 14.12 -2.84 0.22
N LEU A 427 13.28 -3.51 -0.57
CA LEU A 427 13.60 -4.86 -1.07
C LEU A 427 14.59 -4.88 -2.24
N ARG A 428 14.75 -3.76 -2.97
CA ARG A 428 15.60 -3.71 -4.18
C ARG A 428 17.11 -3.71 -3.87
N PHE A 429 17.53 -3.30 -2.67
CA PHE A 429 18.95 -3.04 -2.38
C PHE A 429 19.73 -4.22 -1.78
N HIS A 430 19.10 -5.33 -1.38
CA HIS A 430 19.83 -6.46 -0.80
C HIS A 430 20.31 -7.51 -1.81
N LEU A 431 19.80 -7.52 -3.05
CA LEU A 431 20.16 -8.52 -4.07
C LEU A 431 21.38 -8.11 -4.93
N VAL A 432 21.70 -6.82 -5.03
CA VAL A 432 22.80 -6.35 -5.91
C VAL A 432 24.16 -6.32 -5.19
N ALA A 433 24.21 -6.29 -3.85
CA ALA A 433 25.47 -6.19 -3.11
C ALA A 433 26.19 -7.53 -2.83
N LYS A 434 25.66 -8.67 -3.30
CA LYS A 434 26.28 -10.01 -3.11
C LYS A 434 26.63 -10.73 -4.41
N GLY A 435 26.83 -9.99 -5.49
CA GLY A 435 27.58 -10.49 -6.64
C GLY A 435 29.06 -10.59 -6.28
N LYS A 436 29.47 -11.73 -5.72
CA LYS A 436 30.88 -12.16 -5.65
C LYS A 436 31.51 -11.93 -7.03
N LYS A 437 32.52 -11.06 -7.10
CA LYS A 437 33.53 -11.15 -8.16
C LYS A 437 34.20 -12.51 -8.02
N GLY A 438 34.07 -13.34 -9.05
CA GLY A 438 34.93 -14.49 -9.24
C GLY A 438 36.35 -14.01 -9.44
N GLU A 439 37.25 -14.60 -8.67
CA GLU A 439 38.70 -14.56 -8.82
C GLU A 439 39.10 -15.24 -10.13
N ASP A 440 40.01 -14.60 -10.86
CA ASP A 440 41.12 -15.25 -11.53
C ASP A 440 42.38 -14.43 -11.14
N SER A 441 43.51 -15.14 -10.99
CA SER A 441 44.90 -14.72 -10.75
C SER A 441 45.44 -14.65 -9.30
N GLU A 442 46.18 -15.72 -8.97
CA GLU A 442 47.58 -15.77 -8.48
C GLU A 442 47.96 -15.21 -7.09
N ASP A 443 48.37 -16.16 -6.24
CA ASP A 443 49.49 -16.15 -5.28
C ASP A 443 49.84 -14.87 -4.51
N VAL A 444 49.32 -14.76 -3.28
CA VAL A 444 50.04 -14.14 -2.15
C VAL A 444 49.75 -14.88 -0.85
N GLU A 445 50.80 -15.45 -0.24
CA GLU A 445 50.83 -15.93 1.15
C GLU A 445 50.60 -14.78 2.15
N GLY A 446 49.77 -14.99 3.17
CA GLY A 446 49.76 -14.10 4.36
C GLY A 446 48.47 -14.07 5.18
N PHE A 447 48.45 -14.83 6.28
CA PHE A 447 47.76 -14.59 7.56
C PHE A 447 46.51 -13.66 7.63
N SER A 448 45.35 -14.20 8.01
CA SER A 448 44.88 -14.24 9.42
C SER A 448 43.39 -14.64 9.53
N GLU A 449 43.13 -15.69 10.31
CA GLU A 449 41.79 -16.08 10.77
C GLU A 449 41.40 -15.28 12.03
N GLN A 450 40.37 -14.43 11.96
CA GLN A 450 39.52 -14.05 13.10
C GLN A 450 38.12 -13.64 12.56
N GLY A 451 36.97 -14.09 13.06
CA GLY A 451 36.73 -14.98 14.19
C GLY A 451 35.31 -15.57 14.15
N ARG A 452 35.23 -16.89 14.22
CA ARG A 452 34.07 -17.62 14.77
C ARG A 452 34.27 -17.70 16.27
N LYS A 453 33.35 -17.13 17.06
CA LYS A 453 33.33 -17.32 18.52
C LYS A 453 33.11 -18.81 18.83
N GLN A 454 34.17 -19.50 19.26
CA GLN A 454 34.07 -20.83 19.85
C GLN A 454 33.41 -20.74 21.23
N ARG A 455 32.43 -21.61 21.49
CA ARG A 455 31.86 -21.81 22.83
C ARG A 455 32.90 -22.56 23.67
N LYS A 456 33.26 -22.01 24.83
CA LYS A 456 34.20 -22.65 25.77
C LYS A 456 33.47 -23.74 26.57
N PHE A 457 34.06 -24.93 26.59
CA PHE A 457 33.69 -26.05 27.43
C PHE A 457 34.74 -26.21 28.53
N ASP A 458 34.31 -26.65 29.71
CA ASP A 458 35.23 -27.00 30.81
C ASP A 458 36.07 -28.24 30.42
N PRO A 459 37.42 -28.16 30.40
CA PRO A 459 38.30 -29.23 29.95
C PRO A 459 38.21 -30.53 30.75
N ASN A 460 37.73 -30.48 32.01
CA ASN A 460 37.68 -31.67 32.86
C ASN A 460 36.30 -32.33 32.87
N THR A 461 35.25 -31.67 32.38
CA THR A 461 33.87 -32.16 32.49
C THR A 461 33.07 -32.14 31.18
N GLY A 462 33.55 -31.47 30.13
CA GLY A 462 32.93 -31.49 28.80
C GLY A 462 31.56 -30.82 28.72
N LYS A 463 31.15 -30.03 29.72
CA LYS A 463 29.89 -29.28 29.73
C LYS A 463 30.09 -27.81 29.31
N PRO A 464 29.11 -27.20 28.62
CA PRO A 464 29.17 -25.80 28.24
C PRO A 464 28.99 -24.91 29.48
N LEU A 465 29.86 -23.91 29.63
CA LEU A 465 29.83 -22.93 30.72
C LEU A 465 28.69 -21.93 30.49
N ASP A 466 27.46 -22.31 30.80
CA ASP A 466 26.31 -21.40 30.87
C ASP A 466 25.41 -21.83 32.02
N THR A 467 25.59 -21.28 33.23
CA THR A 467 24.52 -20.98 34.21
C THR A 467 25.13 -20.18 35.39
N ILE A 468 24.85 -18.88 35.46
CA ILE A 468 25.04 -18.12 36.71
C ILE A 468 23.84 -18.43 37.60
N THR A 469 24.06 -19.15 38.68
CA THR A 469 23.06 -19.36 39.75
C THR A 469 23.13 -18.17 40.71
N PRO A 470 22.03 -17.43 40.97
CA PRO A 470 22.05 -16.41 42.00
C PRO A 470 21.99 -17.04 43.39
N ILE A 471 22.85 -16.49 44.25
CA ILE A 471 23.07 -16.80 45.66
C ILE A 471 21.79 -16.53 46.46
N SER A 472 21.34 -17.51 47.24
CA SER A 472 20.29 -17.40 48.24
C SER A 472 20.85 -16.92 49.58
N ALA A 473 20.25 -15.87 50.13
CA ALA A 473 20.36 -15.48 51.54
C ALA A 473 18.95 -15.51 52.19
N PRO A 474 18.80 -15.84 53.48
CA PRO A 474 17.51 -16.13 54.09
C PRO A 474 16.84 -14.85 54.64
N ILE A 475 15.56 -14.65 54.34
CA ILE A 475 14.72 -13.61 54.97
C ILE A 475 13.53 -14.26 55.68
N GLN A 476 13.24 -13.69 56.85
CA GLN A 476 12.29 -14.07 57.89
C GLN A 476 10.82 -14.21 57.43
N LYS A 477 10.10 -15.03 58.20
CA LYS A 477 8.68 -15.35 58.10
C LYS A 477 7.75 -14.17 58.44
N SER A 478 6.66 -14.05 57.69
CA SER A 478 5.40 -13.39 58.06
C SER A 478 4.18 -14.18 57.50
N PRO A 479 2.94 -13.98 58.03
CA PRO A 479 1.86 -14.98 58.09
C PRO A 479 0.99 -15.12 56.81
N PRO A 480 0.04 -16.10 56.76
CA PRO A 480 -0.48 -16.66 55.51
C PRO A 480 -1.58 -15.81 54.88
N GLU A 481 -1.44 -15.55 53.58
CA GLU A 481 -2.45 -14.93 52.72
C GLU A 481 -3.12 -16.00 51.83
N GLN A 482 -4.44 -15.87 51.70
CA GLN A 482 -5.36 -16.81 51.04
C GLN A 482 -5.23 -16.78 49.49
N PRO A 483 -5.70 -17.83 48.77
CA PRO A 483 -5.42 -17.97 47.35
C PRO A 483 -6.33 -17.08 46.49
N ILE A 484 -5.75 -16.05 45.89
CA ILE A 484 -6.38 -15.26 44.81
C ILE A 484 -6.09 -15.93 43.46
N LYS A 485 -7.16 -16.26 42.74
CA LYS A 485 -7.13 -16.82 41.38
C LYS A 485 -6.53 -15.81 40.39
N LYS A 486 -5.60 -16.31 39.57
CA LYS A 486 -5.09 -15.63 38.38
C LYS A 486 -6.20 -15.59 37.33
N ASP A 487 -6.70 -14.39 37.04
CA ASP A 487 -7.32 -14.06 35.76
C ASP A 487 -6.56 -12.89 35.13
N GLU A 488 -6.46 -12.97 33.81
CA GLU A 488 -5.64 -12.19 32.89
C GLU A 488 -5.84 -10.67 33.03
N PHE A 489 -4.83 -9.97 33.53
CA PHE A 489 -4.71 -8.53 33.35
C PHE A 489 -4.20 -8.23 31.94
N SER A 490 -5.13 -7.87 31.06
CA SER A 490 -4.84 -7.29 29.75
C SER A 490 -4.05 -5.99 29.89
N PHE A 491 -2.87 -5.99 29.30
CA PHE A 491 -1.97 -4.86 29.10
C PHE A 491 -2.64 -3.80 28.19
N TYR A 492 -3.54 -2.98 28.72
CA TYR A 492 -4.00 -1.78 28.03
C TYR A 492 -3.12 -0.60 28.43
N GLU A 493 -2.18 -0.30 27.52
CA GLU A 493 -1.36 0.91 27.53
C GLU A 493 -2.22 2.16 27.70
N LYS A 494 -2.13 2.73 28.89
CA LYS A 494 -2.34 4.15 29.14
C LYS A 494 -1.33 4.88 28.24
N ARG A 495 -1.74 5.36 27.07
CA ARG A 495 -0.93 6.28 26.26
C ARG A 495 -0.78 7.57 27.06
N ILE A 496 0.26 7.61 27.89
CA ILE A 496 0.72 8.83 28.53
C ILE A 496 1.24 9.69 27.39
N PHE A 497 0.51 10.73 27.03
CA PHE A 497 1.04 11.78 26.18
C PHE A 497 2.13 12.47 27.01
N THR A 498 3.37 12.00 26.89
CA THR A 498 4.52 12.60 27.55
C THR A 498 4.80 13.93 26.86
N VAL A 499 4.54 15.01 27.60
CA VAL A 499 5.08 16.32 27.25
C VAL A 499 6.60 16.17 27.21
N LEU A 500 7.25 16.62 26.13
CA LEU A 500 8.72 16.59 26.04
C LEU A 500 9.31 17.36 27.23
N GLU A 501 10.19 16.69 27.97
CA GLU A 501 10.93 17.28 29.09
C GLU A 501 11.74 18.51 28.60
N PRO A 502 11.92 19.54 29.45
CA PRO A 502 12.50 20.82 29.03
C PRO A 502 13.90 20.73 28.41
N ASP A 503 14.71 19.77 28.85
CA ASP A 503 16.07 19.53 28.38
C ASP A 503 16.10 18.87 26.99
N VAL A 504 15.25 17.86 26.75
CA VAL A 504 15.05 17.24 25.43
C VAL A 504 14.56 18.28 24.43
N ARG A 505 13.63 19.14 24.86
CA ARG A 505 13.12 20.24 24.03
C ARG A 505 14.22 21.23 23.68
N ARG A 506 15.04 21.64 24.65
CA ARG A 506 16.15 22.58 24.42
C ARG A 506 17.15 22.01 23.42
N ARG A 507 17.62 20.79 23.64
CA ARG A 507 18.58 20.11 22.75
C ARG A 507 18.05 19.91 21.34
N LEU A 508 16.77 19.56 21.19
CA LEU A 508 16.13 19.44 19.88
C LEU A 508 16.07 20.77 19.13
N LEU A 509 15.82 21.89 19.83
CA LEU A 509 15.81 23.22 19.23
C LEU A 509 17.22 23.68 18.83
N ASP A 510 18.24 23.31 19.60
CA ASP A 510 19.65 23.65 19.35
C ASP A 510 20.30 22.85 18.21
N LEU A 511 19.64 21.79 17.71
CA LEU A 511 20.11 21.07 16.52
C LEU A 511 20.10 21.99 15.28
N GLN A 512 21.20 22.05 14.55
CA GLN A 512 21.30 22.75 13.25
C GLN A 512 20.68 21.93 12.11
N ILE A 513 19.40 21.57 12.21
CA ILE A 513 18.62 20.92 11.14
C ILE A 513 17.41 21.79 10.78
N GLU A 514 16.76 21.55 9.65
CA GLU A 514 15.58 22.34 9.24
C GLU A 514 14.40 22.16 10.21
N GLU A 515 13.59 23.21 10.42
CA GLU A 515 12.50 23.16 11.42
C GLU A 515 11.44 22.10 11.12
N ASP A 516 11.22 21.78 9.84
CA ASP A 516 10.31 20.71 9.44
C ASP A 516 10.82 19.33 9.90
N GLU A 517 12.14 19.10 9.84
CA GLU A 517 12.77 17.88 10.35
C GLU A 517 12.74 17.83 11.88
N LYS A 518 12.97 18.96 12.57
CA LYS A 518 12.80 19.03 14.04
C LYS A 518 11.38 18.66 14.46
N ALA A 519 10.37 19.10 13.71
CA ALA A 519 8.97 18.78 13.98
C ALA A 519 8.68 17.28 13.79
N GLU A 520 9.31 16.61 12.82
CA GLU A 520 9.21 15.16 12.67
C GLU A 520 9.91 14.39 13.80
N VAL A 521 11.11 14.81 14.19
CA VAL A 521 11.84 14.23 15.33
C VAL A 521 11.03 14.39 16.62
N ALA A 522 10.47 15.57 16.87
CA ALA A 522 9.59 15.82 18.02
C ALA A 522 8.38 14.87 18.05
N LYS A 523 7.73 14.63 16.90
CA LYS A 523 6.61 13.68 16.78
C LYS A 523 7.05 12.25 17.08
N SER A 524 8.26 11.86 16.68
CA SER A 524 8.79 10.53 16.95
C SER A 524 9.09 10.31 18.44
N PHE A 525 9.53 11.37 19.15
CA PHE A 525 9.89 11.31 20.56
C PHE A 525 8.72 11.03 21.48
N ILE A 526 7.49 11.39 21.09
CA ILE A 526 6.25 11.09 21.85
C ILE A 526 6.12 9.58 22.14
N TYR A 527 6.72 8.72 21.31
CA TYR A 527 6.65 7.26 21.46
C TYR A 527 7.90 6.65 22.14
N LEU A 528 8.85 7.48 22.57
CA LEU A 528 10.11 7.03 23.15
C LEU A 528 10.16 7.37 24.65
N THR A 529 10.85 6.54 25.42
CA THR A 529 11.20 6.86 26.80
C THR A 529 12.23 7.97 26.83
N TYR A 530 12.27 8.77 27.90
CA TYR A 530 13.21 9.88 28.07
C TYR A 530 14.68 9.48 27.80
N GLU A 531 15.13 8.35 28.32
CA GLU A 531 16.48 7.79 28.08
C GLU A 531 16.75 7.53 26.59
N LYS A 532 15.75 7.04 25.85
CA LYS A 532 15.86 6.79 24.40
C LYS A 532 15.83 8.09 23.61
N GLN A 533 15.06 9.08 24.05
CA GLN A 533 15.04 10.41 23.44
C GLN A 533 16.44 11.08 23.55
N LEU A 534 17.06 11.03 24.73
CA LEU A 534 18.42 11.56 24.94
C LEU A 534 19.45 10.84 24.07
N LYS A 535 19.43 9.51 24.04
CA LYS A 535 20.35 8.72 23.20
C LYS A 535 20.20 9.05 21.71
N TYR A 536 18.97 9.25 21.24
CA TYR A 536 18.71 9.63 19.86
C TYR A 536 19.20 11.04 19.54
N LEU A 537 19.04 11.99 20.46
CA LEU A 537 19.61 13.33 20.33
C LEU A 537 21.14 13.31 20.28
N ASP A 538 21.81 12.48 21.09
CA ASP A 538 23.27 12.33 21.05
C ASP A 538 23.75 11.83 19.66
N GLU A 539 23.01 10.90 19.06
CA GLU A 539 23.30 10.39 17.71
C GLU A 539 23.08 11.46 16.64
N LEU A 540 21.98 12.23 16.73
CA LEU A 540 21.69 13.34 15.81
C LEU A 540 22.73 14.45 15.92
N GLU A 541 23.08 14.87 17.14
CA GLU A 541 24.11 15.88 17.37
C GLU A 541 25.47 15.41 16.81
N ARG A 542 25.80 14.12 16.96
CA ARG A 542 27.03 13.56 16.40
C ARG A 542 27.02 13.53 14.86
N VAL A 543 25.87 13.23 14.23
CA VAL A 543 25.75 13.27 12.77
C VAL A 543 25.78 14.71 12.26
N ASN A 544 25.13 15.62 12.97
CA ASN A 544 25.04 17.02 12.57
C ASN A 544 26.38 17.76 12.72
N LYS A 545 27.15 17.43 13.78
CA LYS A 545 28.55 17.90 13.93
C LYS A 545 29.49 17.44 12.82
N ARG A 546 29.14 16.43 12.01
CA ARG A 546 29.99 16.01 10.87
C ARG A 546 30.00 17.00 9.71
N PHE A 547 29.13 18.00 9.70
CA PHE A 547 29.20 19.10 8.72
C PHE A 547 29.95 20.32 9.29
N ASP A 548 31.02 20.07 10.07
CA ASP A 548 31.91 21.12 10.56
C ASP A 548 32.54 21.90 9.40
N GLU A 549 32.85 23.18 9.60
CA GLU A 549 33.44 24.05 8.55
C GLU A 549 34.70 23.42 7.94
N ASP A 550 35.46 22.66 8.74
CA ASP A 550 36.66 21.94 8.33
C ASP A 550 36.37 20.87 7.26
N ASN A 551 35.25 20.14 7.34
CA ASN A 551 34.86 19.17 6.32
C ASN A 551 34.47 19.84 4.99
N LEU A 552 33.89 21.04 5.04
CA LEU A 552 33.61 21.83 3.85
C LEU A 552 34.89 22.37 3.20
N VAL A 553 35.91 22.71 3.99
CA VAL A 553 37.24 23.08 3.49
C VAL A 553 37.88 21.88 2.77
N MET A 554 37.82 20.71 3.38
CA MET A 554 38.34 19.46 2.79
C MET A 554 37.63 19.06 1.50
N LEU A 555 36.30 19.15 1.44
CA LEU A 555 35.55 18.90 0.20
C LEU A 555 35.93 19.90 -0.90
N ARG A 556 36.07 21.20 -0.57
CA ARG A 556 36.52 22.21 -1.56
C ARG A 556 37.89 21.87 -2.13
N ARG A 557 38.83 21.39 -1.30
CA ARG A 557 40.16 20.96 -1.76
C ARG A 557 40.07 19.77 -2.72
N ILE A 558 39.25 18.76 -2.42
CA ILE A 558 39.01 17.62 -3.34
C ILE A 558 38.43 18.09 -4.69
N TYR A 559 37.44 18.99 -4.67
CA TYR A 559 36.83 19.50 -5.91
C TYR A 559 37.73 20.47 -6.70
N ALA A 560 38.77 21.01 -6.07
CA ALA A 560 39.77 21.83 -6.75
C ALA A 560 40.82 20.99 -7.51
N LEU A 561 40.89 19.67 -7.26
CA LEU A 561 41.79 18.78 -7.99
C LEU A 561 41.35 18.66 -9.46
N PRO A 562 42.28 18.72 -10.45
CA PRO A 562 42.00 18.60 -11.88
C PRO A 562 41.69 17.15 -12.33
N ILE A 563 40.71 16.50 -11.68
CA ILE A 563 40.26 15.13 -11.96
C ILE A 563 38.81 15.11 -12.45
N SER A 564 38.34 13.94 -12.89
CA SER A 564 36.96 13.82 -13.39
C SER A 564 35.93 13.91 -12.26
N GLU A 565 34.72 14.40 -12.58
CA GLU A 565 33.61 14.54 -11.61
C GLU A 565 33.24 13.20 -10.93
N LYS A 566 33.39 12.08 -11.63
CA LYS A 566 33.16 10.74 -11.07
C LYS A 566 34.17 10.43 -9.96
N GLN A 567 35.42 10.84 -10.13
CA GLN A 567 36.48 10.67 -9.14
C GLN A 567 36.30 11.63 -7.97
N HIS A 568 35.88 12.88 -8.19
CA HIS A 568 35.54 13.80 -7.10
C HIS A 568 34.48 13.20 -6.17
N LYS A 569 33.38 12.68 -6.72
CA LYS A 569 32.30 12.05 -5.94
C LYS A 569 32.77 10.80 -5.21
N PHE A 570 33.69 10.04 -5.80
CA PHE A 570 34.26 8.87 -5.16
C PHE A 570 35.15 9.25 -3.98
N LEU A 571 36.08 10.20 -4.16
CA LEU A 571 37.00 10.66 -3.12
C LEU A 571 36.28 11.37 -1.97
N ALA A 572 35.27 12.20 -2.28
CA ALA A 572 34.40 12.81 -1.27
C ALA A 572 33.72 11.75 -0.38
N LYS A 573 33.25 10.66 -0.98
CA LYS A 573 32.70 9.53 -0.21
C LYS A 573 33.75 8.79 0.62
N GLN A 574 34.99 8.67 0.15
CA GLN A 574 36.05 8.02 0.94
C GLN A 574 36.41 8.84 2.18
N LEU A 575 36.32 10.17 2.09
CA LEU A 575 36.56 11.06 3.21
C LEU A 575 35.64 10.76 4.41
N ASP A 576 34.37 10.41 4.16
CA ASP A 576 33.39 10.04 5.19
C ASP A 576 33.77 8.80 6.03
N TYR A 577 34.63 7.93 5.48
CA TYR A 577 35.08 6.69 6.13
C TYR A 577 36.42 6.85 6.84
N LEU A 578 37.13 7.96 6.63
CA LEU A 578 38.41 8.24 7.25
C LEU A 578 38.22 8.93 8.62
N PRO A 579 39.00 8.55 9.64
CA PRO A 579 39.08 9.32 10.89
C PRO A 579 39.55 10.76 10.61
N GLU A 580 39.00 11.75 11.32
CA GLU A 580 39.31 13.18 11.12
C GLU A 580 40.81 13.50 11.03
N HIS A 581 41.62 12.90 11.91
CA HIS A 581 43.08 13.11 11.91
C HIS A 581 43.80 12.60 10.64
N ASN A 582 43.19 11.67 9.89
CA ASN A 582 43.76 11.11 8.66
C ASN A 582 43.22 11.79 7.39
N GLN A 583 42.14 12.57 7.50
CA GLN A 583 41.51 13.21 6.34
C GLN A 583 42.42 14.28 5.71
N GLU A 584 43.13 15.05 6.54
CA GLU A 584 44.07 16.08 6.09
C GLU A 584 45.31 15.49 5.40
N GLU A 585 45.84 14.38 5.95
CA GLU A 585 46.96 13.64 5.35
C GLU A 585 46.56 13.04 4.00
N PHE A 586 45.34 12.48 3.91
CA PHE A 586 44.80 11.92 2.68
C PHE A 586 44.64 12.98 1.58
N ILE A 587 44.11 14.16 1.90
CA ILE A 587 43.96 15.25 0.92
C ILE A 587 45.33 15.79 0.49
N SER A 588 46.25 15.96 1.44
CA SER A 588 47.62 16.40 1.13
C SER A 588 48.34 15.40 0.22
N PHE A 589 48.13 14.10 0.44
CA PHE A 589 48.62 13.04 -0.43
C PHE A 589 48.07 13.18 -1.85
N LEU A 590 46.74 13.32 -1.99
CA LEU A 590 46.09 13.51 -3.30
C LEU A 590 46.60 14.75 -4.04
N GLU A 591 46.74 15.88 -3.35
CA GLU A 591 47.26 17.13 -3.92
C GLU A 591 48.71 16.98 -4.41
N ASN A 592 49.54 16.22 -3.69
CA ASN A 592 50.93 15.98 -4.06
C ASN A 592 51.04 15.02 -5.25
N THR A 593 50.24 13.95 -5.29
CA THR A 593 50.23 13.01 -6.42
C THR A 593 49.83 13.70 -7.72
N VAL A 594 48.79 14.53 -7.68
CA VAL A 594 48.30 15.24 -8.88
C VAL A 594 49.29 16.33 -9.34
N LYS A 595 50.10 16.91 -8.46
CA LYS A 595 51.16 17.86 -8.83
C LYS A 595 52.40 17.19 -9.43
N SER A 596 52.59 15.89 -9.18
CA SER A 596 53.76 15.13 -9.66
C SER A 596 53.58 14.52 -11.04
N GLU A 597 52.34 14.47 -11.54
CA GLU A 597 52.00 14.17 -12.93
C GLU A 597 51.93 15.47 -13.76
#